data_AF-A0A7W1ZGC4-F1
#
_entry.id   AF-A0A7W1ZGC4-F1
#
_cell.length_a   1.000
_cell.length_b   1.000
_cell.length_c   1.000
_cell.angle_alpha   90.00
_cell.angle_beta   90.00
_cell.angle_gamma   90.00
#
_symmetry.space_group_name_H-M   'P 1'
#
loop_
_entity.id
_entity.type
_entity.pdbx_description
1 polymer ?
#
loop_
_entity_poly.entity_id
_entity_poly.type
_entity_poly.pdbx_seq_one_letter_code
_entity_poly.pdbx_strand_id
1 'polypeptide(L)' 'MNVLYSINSIIARRRYVFRYRIKITFDNGEQNLADFSKWLEGEVFEFLKDKTYFLEIFC' A
#
# COMPACT_ATOMS: atom_id res chain seq x y z
N MET A 1 4.58 -7.81 13.13
CA MET A 1 4.65 -6.37 12.81
C MET A 1 3.31 -5.79 13.24
N ASN A 2 3.27 -5.03 14.34
CA ASN A 2 2.03 -4.46 14.86
C ASN A 2 1.66 -3.24 14.00
N VAL A 3 0.75 -3.44 13.05
CA VAL A 3 0.07 -2.33 12.39
C VAL A 3 -0.95 -1.82 13.40
N LEU A 4 -0.61 -0.73 14.10
CA LEU A 4 -1.57 -0.02 14.94
C LEU A 4 -2.52 0.69 13.98
N TYR A 5 -3.63 0.03 13.63
CA TYR A 5 -4.71 0.73 12.96
C TYR A 5 -5.20 1.82 13.90
N SER A 6 -5.17 3.09 13.47
CA SER A 6 -6.02 4.11 14.07
C SER A 6 -7.46 3.64 13.82
N ILE A 7 -8.06 3.09 14.87
CA ILE A 7 -9.37 2.41 14.91
C ILE A 7 -10.55 3.29 14.43
N ASN A 8 -10.31 4.57 14.10
CA ASN A 8 -11.30 5.53 13.62
C ASN A 8 -10.84 6.38 12.42
N SER A 9 -9.77 6.01 11.70
CA SER A 9 -9.24 6.82 10.59
C SER A 9 -9.43 6.20 9.22
N ILE A 10 -9.84 7.03 8.25
CA ILE A 10 -10.03 6.65 6.85
C ILE A 10 -8.78 7.04 6.04
N ILE A 11 -8.46 6.25 5.01
CA ILE A 11 -7.39 6.59 4.06
C ILE A 11 -7.79 7.82 3.25
N ALA A 12 -7.09 8.93 3.43
CA ALA A 12 -7.35 10.18 2.72
C ALA A 12 -6.55 10.29 1.41
N ARG A 13 -5.32 9.75 1.38
CA ARG A 13 -4.47 9.82 0.19
C ARG A 13 -3.52 8.64 0.08
N ARG A 14 -3.28 8.22 -1.16
CA ARG A 14 -2.26 7.23 -1.54
C ARG A 14 -1.26 7.85 -2.50
N ARG A 15 0.01 7.47 -2.39
CA ARG A 15 1.07 7.88 -3.30
C ARG A 15 2.10 6.78 -3.45
N TYR A 16 2.37 6.36 -4.69
CA TYR A 16 3.50 5.49 -4.97
C TYR A 16 4.82 6.15 -4.62
N VAL A 17 5.72 5.39 -4.00
CA VAL A 17 7.06 5.86 -3.63
C VAL A 17 8.12 5.13 -4.44
N PHE A 18 8.20 3.81 -4.32
CA PHE A 18 9.23 3.00 -4.97
C PHE A 18 8.90 1.50 -4.91
N ARG A 19 9.20 0.75 -5.97
CA ARG A 19 8.92 -0.70 -6.10
C ARG A 19 7.44 -1.01 -5.85
N TYR A 20 7.13 -1.62 -4.71
CA TYR A 20 5.77 -1.98 -4.33
C TYR A 20 5.40 -1.30 -3.01
N ARG A 21 5.94 -0.10 -2.80
CA ARG A 21 5.72 0.70 -1.59
C ARG A 21 4.79 1.85 -1.87
N ILE A 22 3.74 1.94 -1.06
CA ILE A 22 2.72 2.97 -1.13
C ILE A 22 2.75 3.76 0.17
N LYS A 23 2.89 5.08 0.05
CA LYS A 23 2.67 6.00 1.17
C LYS A 23 1.17 6.21 1.33
N ILE A 24 0.67 5.90 2.51
CA ILE A 24 -0.71 6.09 2.92
C ILE A 24 -0.73 7.30 3.85
N THR A 25 -1.61 8.25 3.58
CA THR A 25 -1.92 9.35 4.49
C THR A 25 -3.36 9.20 4.92
N PHE A 26 -3.57 9.17 6.23
CA PHE A 26 -4.88 9.09 6.84
C PHE A 26 -5.47 10.49 7.01
N ASP A 27 -6.78 10.55 7.19
CA ASP A 27 -7.54 11.79 7.45
C ASP A 27 -7.08 12.56 8.70
N ASN A 28 -6.57 11.86 9.71
CA ASN A 28 -5.96 12.43 10.91
C ASN A 28 -4.53 12.97 10.69
N GLY A 29 -4.01 12.92 9.46
CA GLY A 29 -2.66 13.35 9.09
C GLY A 29 -1.56 12.34 9.34
N GLU A 30 -1.86 11.18 9.94
CA GLU A 30 -0.89 10.09 10.13
C GLU A 30 -0.42 9.57 8.77
N GLN A 31 0.87 9.22 8.68
CA GLN A 31 1.47 8.71 7.47
C GLN A 31 2.14 7.37 7.72
N ASN A 32 1.79 6.39 6.89
CA ASN A 32 2.39 5.05 6.93
C ASN A 32 2.95 4.67 5.56
N LEU A 33 3.95 3.78 5.57
CA LEU A 33 4.53 3.19 4.37
C LEU A 33 4.16 1.71 4.33
N ALA A 34 3.25 1.35 3.43
CA ALA A 34 2.92 -0.05 3.17
C ALA A 34 3.90 -0.62 2.15
N ASP A 35 4.63 -1.68 2.52
CA ASP A 35 5.55 -2.40 1.64
C ASP A 35 4.96 -3.73 1.21
N PHE A 36 4.49 -3.80 -0.04
CA PHE A 36 3.80 -4.97 -0.57
C PHE A 36 4.73 -6.13 -0.93
N SER A 37 6.04 -5.92 -0.95
CA SER A 37 7.01 -6.87 -1.50
C SER A 37 6.91 -8.28 -0.90
N LYS A 38 6.46 -8.40 0.36
CA LYS A 38 6.31 -9.69 1.06
C LYS A 38 5.04 -10.47 0.69
N TRP A 39 4.06 -9.81 0.08
CA TRP A 39 2.79 -10.44 -0.28
C TRP A 39 2.68 -10.71 -1.78
N LEU A 40 3.69 -10.36 -2.57
CA LEU A 40 3.72 -10.61 -4.03
C LEU A 40 4.14 -12.04 -4.38
N GLU A 41 4.26 -12.93 -3.40
CA GLU A 41 4.60 -14.33 -3.60
C GLU A 41 3.31 -15.18 -3.58
N GLY A 42 3.23 -16.15 -4.49
CA GLY A 42 2.07 -17.04 -4.64
C GLY A 42 1.02 -16.56 -5.65
N GLU A 43 0.16 -17.48 -6.09
CA GLU A 43 -0.74 -17.31 -7.24
C GLU A 43 -1.72 -16.14 -7.14
N VAL A 44 -2.12 -15.77 -5.92
CA VAL A 44 -3.18 -14.77 -5.68
C VAL A 44 -2.70 -13.34 -5.90
N PHE A 45 -1.41 -13.04 -5.71
CA PHE A 45 -0.89 -11.67 -5.81
C PHE A 45 0.28 -11.56 -6.79
N GLU A 46 0.64 -12.64 -7.47
CA GLU A 46 1.71 -12.66 -8.45
C GLU A 46 1.49 -11.68 -9.60
N PHE A 47 0.24 -11.45 -10.02
CA PHE A 47 -0.10 -10.47 -11.05
C PHE A 47 0.26 -9.03 -10.65
N LEU A 48 0.32 -8.72 -9.35
CA LEU A 48 0.75 -7.40 -8.86
C LEU A 48 2.26 -7.16 -9.03
N LYS A 49 3.04 -8.17 -9.47
CA LYS A 49 4.43 -7.97 -9.89
C LYS A 49 4.52 -7.21 -11.22
N ASP A 50 3.47 -7.21 -12.03
CA ASP A 50 3.42 -6.30 -13.16
C ASP A 50 3.29 -4.86 -12.62
N LYS A 51 4.31 -4.05 -12.88
CA LYS A 51 4.39 -2.69 -12.35
C LYS A 51 3.32 -1.78 -12.94
N THR A 52 2.94 -1.98 -14.19
CA THR A 52 1.88 -1.18 -14.84
C THR A 52 0.56 -1.47 -14.16
N TYR A 53 0.23 -2.76 -14.01
CA TYR A 53 -0.98 -3.20 -13.32
C TYR A 53 -1.00 -2.76 -11.85
N PHE A 54 0.14 -2.85 -11.15
CA PHE A 54 0.26 -2.36 -9.78
C PHE A 54 -0.06 -0.87 -9.67
N LEU A 55 0.44 -0.07 -10.61
CA LEU A 55 0.18 1.38 -10.60
C LEU A 55 -1.29 1.69 -10.91
N GLU A 56 -1.95 0.98 -11.83
CA GLU A 56 -3.37 1.17 -12.15
C GLU A 56 -4.30 0.93 -10.96
N ILE A 57 -3.98 -0.04 -10.10
CA ILE A 57 -4.83 -0.39 -8.95
C ILE A 57 -4.60 0.57 -7.76
N PHE A 58 -3.39 1.08 -7.61
CA PHE A 58 -2.96 1.73 -6.36
C PHE A 58 -2.61 3.22 -6.46
N CYS A 59 -2.51 3.80 -7.67
CA CYS A 59 -2.28 5.23 -7.90
C CYS A 59 -3.44 5.87 -8.64
#